data_AF-A0A951D0P9-F1
#
_entry.id   AF-A0A951D0P9-F1
#
_cell.length_a   1.000
_cell.length_b   1.000
_cell.length_c   1.000
_cell.angle_alpha   90.00
_cell.angle_beta   90.00
_cell.angle_gamma   90.00
#
_symmetry.space_group_name_H-M   'P 1'
#
loop_
_entity.id
_entity.type
_entity.pdbx_description
1 polymer ?
#
loop_
_entity_poly.entity_id
_entity_poly.type
_entity_poly.pdbx_seq_one_letter_code
_entity_poly.pdbx_strand_id
1 'polypeptide(L)'
;AAVGVTVAAVLVIRPLWLFGTRRLVEGRGKGASTRELIALSWSGTRGVITLAAAFALPLSFPDRDLLLLCAYAVVIVTLVGQGLTLAPLLRALGVGAPAADERRTRAAARVAAIDAALRRLEDIGREEKPHSAVVARMGELYRDRRRRAHARLAWVADPPLDGRDEETIEAFGRLRRALLDAEREELVRWRDGGRITDADFRRLQRELDHEEGMLSLTGGH
;
A
#
# COMPACT_ATOMS: atom_id res chain seq x y z
N ALA A 1 30.74 -4.74 33.64
CA ALA A 1 30.06 -3.50 34.09
C ALA A 1 29.94 -2.47 32.96
N ALA A 2 31.05 -2.03 32.34
CA ALA A 2 31.05 -0.98 31.31
C ALA A 2 30.08 -1.24 30.13
N VAL A 3 30.09 -2.45 29.55
CA VAL A 3 29.20 -2.83 28.44
C VAL A 3 27.72 -2.68 28.80
N GLY A 4 27.34 -3.10 30.00
CA GLY A 4 25.96 -3.00 30.50
C GLY A 4 25.53 -1.55 30.68
N VAL A 5 26.43 -0.67 31.13
CA VAL A 5 26.17 0.77 31.27
C VAL A 5 26.00 1.43 29.91
N THR A 6 26.83 1.08 28.92
CA THR A 6 26.71 1.64 27.56
C THR A 6 25.40 1.20 26.89
N VAL A 7 25.03 -0.07 27.03
CA VAL A 7 23.77 -0.62 26.49
C VAL A 7 22.56 0.02 27.18
N ALA A 8 22.58 0.14 28.51
CA ALA A 8 21.51 0.78 29.27
C ALA A 8 21.37 2.27 28.94
N ALA A 9 22.48 3.01 28.84
CA ALA A 9 22.46 4.42 28.45
C ALA A 9 21.85 4.62 27.06
N VAL A 10 22.24 3.79 26.07
CA VAL A 10 21.67 3.85 24.72
C VAL A 10 20.17 3.48 24.72
N LEU A 11 19.78 2.49 25.52
CA LEU A 11 18.39 2.06 25.67
C LEU A 11 17.50 3.14 26.30
N VAL A 12 18.04 3.98 27.19
CA VAL A 12 17.27 5.01 27.91
C VAL A 12 17.28 6.36 27.17
N ILE A 13 18.40 6.75 26.57
CA ILE A 13 18.53 8.08 25.94
C ILE A 13 17.67 8.20 24.68
N ARG A 14 17.43 7.08 23.99
CA ARG A 14 16.62 7.02 22.76
C ARG A 14 15.12 7.26 23.00
N PRO A 15 14.43 6.55 23.91
CA PRO A 15 13.04 6.85 24.23
C PRO A 15 12.88 8.26 24.82
N LEU A 16 13.88 8.74 25.57
CA LEU A 16 13.88 10.10 26.10
C LEU A 16 13.94 11.17 24.99
N TRP A 17 14.78 10.99 23.96
CA TRP A 17 14.83 11.89 22.80
C TRP A 17 13.55 11.84 21.95
N LEU A 18 12.97 10.64 21.75
CA LEU A 18 11.68 10.49 21.06
C LEU A 18 10.56 11.21 21.78
N PHE A 19 10.52 11.09 23.11
CA PHE A 19 9.54 11.78 23.94
C PHE A 19 9.73 13.31 23.89
N GLY A 20 10.98 13.79 23.89
CA GLY A 20 11.33 15.20 23.76
C GLY A 20 10.95 15.81 22.40
N THR A 21 11.30 15.14 21.31
CA THR A 21 10.99 15.59 19.94
C THR A 21 9.48 15.56 19.64
N ARG A 22 8.74 14.59 20.18
CA ARG A 22 7.27 14.54 20.09
C ARG A 22 6.62 15.83 20.61
N ARG A 23 7.06 16.32 21.78
CA ARG A 23 6.51 17.56 22.36
C ARG A 23 6.86 18.82 21.57
N LEU A 24 7.95 18.82 20.81
CA LEU A 24 8.38 19.99 20.04
C LEU A 24 7.66 20.12 18.69
N VAL A 25 7.17 19.02 18.12
CA VAL A 25 6.63 18.98 16.75
C VAL A 25 5.08 19.03 16.71
N GLU A 26 4.40 18.78 17.83
CA GLU A 26 2.92 18.92 17.95
C GLU A 26 2.39 20.35 17.66
N GLY A 27 3.27 21.34 17.43
CA GLY A 27 2.91 22.75 17.21
C GLY A 27 2.86 23.28 15.77
N ARG A 28 3.18 22.51 14.70
CA ARG A 28 3.23 23.07 13.32
C ARG A 28 2.62 22.15 12.26
N GLY A 29 1.60 22.66 11.56
CA GLY A 29 0.67 21.88 10.73
C GLY A 29 1.05 21.58 9.27
N LYS A 30 0.15 20.77 8.67
CA LYS A 30 -0.15 20.43 7.26
C LYS A 30 0.91 20.71 6.17
N GLY A 31 1.70 19.68 5.88
CA GLY A 31 2.51 19.55 4.66
C GLY A 31 3.49 18.39 4.81
N ALA A 32 3.23 17.26 4.14
CA ALA A 32 3.73 15.91 4.45
C ALA A 32 3.27 15.41 5.84
N SER A 33 2.79 14.16 5.92
CA SER A 33 2.32 13.63 7.20
C SER A 33 3.52 13.59 8.15
N THR A 34 3.48 14.28 9.29
CA THR A 34 4.56 14.29 10.30
C THR A 34 5.05 12.87 10.63
N ARG A 35 4.13 11.89 10.51
CA ARG A 35 4.37 10.45 10.58
C ARG A 35 5.32 9.89 9.53
N GLU A 36 5.20 10.32 8.27
CA GLU A 36 6.07 9.91 7.17
C GLU A 36 7.49 10.46 7.35
N LEU A 37 7.62 11.72 7.83
CA LEU A 37 8.92 12.28 8.23
C LEU A 37 9.52 11.53 9.44
N ILE A 38 8.71 11.11 10.40
CA ILE A 38 9.16 10.29 11.54
C ILE A 38 9.63 8.90 11.07
N ALA A 39 8.87 8.25 10.19
CA ALA A 39 9.24 6.96 9.61
C ALA A 39 10.53 7.04 8.79
N LEU A 40 10.69 8.12 7.99
CA LEU A 40 11.89 8.37 7.21
C LEU A 40 13.11 8.69 8.11
N SER A 41 12.91 9.44 9.19
CA SER A 41 13.95 9.74 10.19
C SER A 41 14.40 8.49 10.97
N TRP A 42 13.46 7.56 11.21
CA TRP A 42 13.71 6.26 11.86
C TRP A 42 14.39 5.24 10.94
N SER A 43 14.09 5.29 9.63
CA SER A 43 14.72 4.47 8.58
C SER A 43 16.15 4.91 8.23
N GLY A 44 16.58 6.09 8.71
CA GLY A 44 17.90 6.64 8.43
C GLY A 44 19.05 5.71 8.83
N THR A 45 19.82 5.29 7.83
CA THR A 45 21.05 4.47 7.86
C THR A 45 21.99 4.83 9.02
N ARG A 46 21.80 4.24 10.21
CA ARG A 46 22.58 4.62 11.41
C ARG A 46 23.19 3.44 12.16
N GLY A 47 23.78 2.51 11.42
CA GLY A 47 24.69 1.48 11.96
C GLY A 47 26.07 1.48 11.29
N VAL A 48 26.13 1.81 10.00
CA VAL A 48 27.34 1.69 9.18
C VAL A 48 28.44 2.68 9.58
N ILE A 49 28.08 3.92 9.95
CA ILE A 49 29.05 4.97 10.29
C ILE A 49 29.75 4.68 11.62
N THR A 50 29.02 4.17 12.62
CA THR A 50 29.60 3.78 13.92
C THR A 50 30.52 2.57 13.77
N LEU A 51 30.15 1.61 12.91
CA LEU A 51 30.98 0.46 12.59
C LEU A 51 32.25 0.89 11.83
N ALA A 52 32.13 1.79 10.86
CA ALA A 52 33.26 2.36 10.12
C ALA A 52 34.23 3.12 11.04
N ALA A 53 33.72 3.92 11.99
CA ALA A 53 34.54 4.61 12.99
C ALA A 53 35.27 3.63 13.93
N ALA A 54 34.62 2.53 14.32
CA ALA A 54 35.25 1.48 15.12
C ALA A 54 36.33 0.72 14.34
N PHE A 55 36.13 0.48 13.04
CA PHE A 55 37.13 -0.12 12.15
C PHE A 55 38.30 0.82 11.80
N ALA A 56 38.11 2.13 11.92
CA ALA A 56 39.15 3.14 11.67
C ALA A 56 40.17 3.27 12.82
N LEU A 57 39.99 2.57 13.95
CA LEU A 57 40.93 2.60 15.08
C LEU A 57 42.26 1.90 14.75
N PRO A 58 43.42 2.55 15.01
CA PRO A 58 44.75 1.98 14.77
C PRO A 58 44.97 0.67 15.53
N LEU A 59 45.74 -0.25 14.94
CA LEU A 59 46.03 -1.57 15.54
C LEU A 59 46.81 -1.52 16.86
N SER A 60 47.45 -0.39 17.17
CA SER A 60 48.24 -0.16 18.39
C SER A 60 47.41 0.33 19.59
N PHE A 61 46.08 0.37 19.48
CA PHE A 61 45.21 0.85 20.56
C PHE A 61 45.04 -0.23 21.64
N PRO A 62 45.31 0.07 22.94
CA PRO A 62 45.06 -0.89 24.01
C PRO A 62 43.56 -1.22 24.12
N ASP A 63 43.25 -2.48 24.44
CA ASP A 63 41.88 -3.02 24.60
C ASP A 63 40.96 -2.92 23.36
N ARG A 64 41.54 -2.87 22.16
CA ARG A 64 40.82 -2.80 20.88
C ARG A 64 39.77 -3.90 20.71
N ASP A 65 40.09 -5.14 21.08
CA ASP A 65 39.18 -6.27 20.92
C ASP A 65 37.94 -6.14 21.82
N LEU A 66 38.10 -5.55 23.01
CA LEU A 66 36.98 -5.27 23.92
C LEU A 66 36.07 -4.17 23.33
N LEU A 67 36.65 -3.13 22.75
CA LEU A 67 35.90 -2.05 22.09
C LEU A 67 35.16 -2.55 20.84
N LEU A 68 35.78 -3.42 20.05
CA LEU A 68 35.14 -4.04 18.88
C LEU A 68 33.98 -4.95 19.30
N LEU A 69 34.16 -5.78 20.34
CA LEU A 69 33.09 -6.60 20.89
C LEU A 69 31.88 -5.76 21.34
N CYS A 70 32.15 -4.63 21.99
CA CYS A 70 31.11 -3.70 22.42
C CYS A 70 30.41 -3.04 21.22
N ALA A 71 31.16 -2.58 20.22
CA ALA A 71 30.60 -1.99 19.01
C ALA A 71 29.71 -2.98 18.25
N TYR A 72 30.16 -4.23 18.07
CA TYR A 72 29.38 -5.29 17.45
C TYR A 72 28.11 -5.62 18.23
N ALA A 73 28.21 -5.79 19.55
CA ALA A 73 27.06 -6.06 20.40
C ALA A 73 26.02 -4.93 20.31
N VAL A 74 26.45 -3.67 20.34
CA VAL A 74 25.57 -2.51 20.20
C VAL A 74 24.94 -2.47 18.80
N VAL A 75 25.67 -2.78 17.74
CA VAL A 75 25.12 -2.84 16.37
C VAL A 75 24.08 -3.95 16.24
N ILE A 76 24.33 -5.15 16.73
CA ILE A 76 23.36 -6.26 16.66
C ILE A 76 22.10 -5.93 17.46
N VAL A 77 22.25 -5.46 18.70
CA VAL A 77 21.10 -5.07 19.54
C VAL A 77 20.32 -3.92 18.92
N THR A 78 21.00 -2.95 18.30
CA THR A 78 20.31 -1.84 17.63
C THR A 78 19.64 -2.26 16.34
N LEU A 79 20.24 -3.12 15.51
CA LEU A 79 19.62 -3.63 14.29
C LEU A 79 18.42 -4.53 14.57
N VAL A 80 18.56 -5.49 15.48
CA VAL A 80 17.48 -6.40 15.89
C VAL A 80 16.39 -5.61 16.60
N GLY A 81 16.76 -4.74 17.54
CA GLY A 81 15.83 -3.86 18.24
C GLY A 81 15.09 -2.94 17.28
N GLN A 82 15.76 -2.32 16.31
CA GLN A 82 15.15 -1.43 15.31
C GLN A 82 14.24 -2.19 14.35
N GLY A 83 14.66 -3.36 13.86
CA GLY A 83 13.84 -4.20 12.98
C GLY A 83 12.54 -4.65 13.66
N LEU A 84 12.63 -5.12 14.91
CA LEU A 84 11.47 -5.56 15.68
C LEU A 84 10.59 -4.41 16.19
N THR A 85 11.14 -3.20 16.38
CA THR A 85 10.35 -2.03 16.83
C THR A 85 9.75 -1.24 15.68
N LEU A 86 10.28 -1.33 14.46
CA LEU A 86 9.74 -0.65 13.28
C LEU A 86 8.31 -1.09 13.00
N ALA A 87 8.03 -2.38 12.99
CA ALA A 87 6.70 -2.93 12.70
C ALA A 87 5.61 -2.47 13.70
N PRO A 88 5.78 -2.60 15.03
CA PRO A 88 4.83 -2.08 16.01
C PRO A 88 4.80 -0.56 16.05
N LEU A 89 5.91 0.15 15.80
CA LEU A 89 5.93 1.61 15.72
C LEU A 89 5.12 2.11 14.54
N LEU A 90 5.28 1.55 13.34
CA LEU A 90 4.48 1.87 12.16
C LEU A 90 2.98 1.62 12.40
N ARG A 91 2.64 0.50 13.07
CA ARG A 91 1.27 0.18 13.48
C ARG A 91 0.70 1.20 14.48
N ALA A 92 1.45 1.56 15.53
CA ALA A 92 1.04 2.53 16.54
C ALA A 92 0.96 3.97 15.98
N LEU A 93 1.86 4.31 15.06
CA LEU A 93 1.81 5.53 14.26
C LEU A 93 0.79 5.42 13.13
N GLY A 94 -0.01 4.36 12.97
CA GLY A 94 -1.00 4.25 11.89
C GLY A 94 -0.45 4.54 10.47
N VAL A 95 0.86 4.38 10.26
CA VAL A 95 1.51 4.49 8.96
C VAL A 95 1.34 3.13 8.30
N GLY A 96 0.37 3.06 7.41
CA GLY A 96 -0.21 1.82 6.87
C GLY A 96 -1.73 1.89 6.73
N ALA A 97 -2.39 2.76 7.52
CA ALA A 97 -3.83 3.01 7.45
C ALA A 97 -4.34 4.02 6.38
N PRO A 98 -3.54 4.91 5.74
CA PRO A 98 -4.12 5.94 4.86
C PRO A 98 -4.50 5.42 3.46
N ALA A 99 -3.96 4.28 3.02
CA ALA A 99 -4.24 3.78 1.67
C ALA A 99 -5.69 3.29 1.52
N ALA A 100 -6.32 2.77 2.58
CA ALA A 100 -7.72 2.35 2.53
C ALA A 100 -8.65 3.56 2.37
N ASP A 101 -8.47 4.60 3.19
CA ASP A 101 -9.27 5.83 3.09
C ASP A 101 -9.01 6.57 1.78
N GLU A 102 -7.76 6.67 1.33
CA GLU A 102 -7.47 7.29 0.04
C GLU A 102 -8.07 6.49 -1.14
N ARG A 103 -8.04 5.15 -1.09
CA ARG A 103 -8.71 4.28 -2.07
C ARG A 103 -10.22 4.46 -2.05
N ARG A 104 -10.84 4.55 -0.86
CA ARG A 104 -12.28 4.85 -0.70
C ARG A 104 -12.62 6.21 -1.29
N THR A 105 -11.85 7.26 -0.96
CA THR A 105 -12.04 8.61 -1.50
C THR A 105 -11.90 8.63 -3.01
N ARG A 106 -10.88 7.96 -3.58
CA ARG A 106 -10.70 7.86 -5.03
C ARG A 106 -11.86 7.11 -5.70
N ALA A 107 -12.34 6.01 -5.10
CA ALA A 107 -13.48 5.26 -5.60
C ALA A 107 -14.78 6.08 -5.55
N ALA A 108 -15.02 6.80 -4.45
CA ALA A 108 -16.18 7.68 -4.27
C ALA A 108 -16.15 8.85 -5.25
N ALA A 109 -14.99 9.50 -5.44
CA ALA A 109 -14.82 10.55 -6.44
C ALA A 109 -15.13 10.06 -7.86
N ARG A 110 -14.74 8.82 -8.19
CA ARG A 110 -15.01 8.21 -9.50
C ARG A 110 -16.51 7.97 -9.72
N VAL A 111 -17.24 7.54 -8.70
CA VAL A 111 -18.71 7.42 -8.74
C VAL A 111 -19.33 8.81 -8.97
N ALA A 112 -18.95 9.80 -8.17
CA ALA A 112 -19.47 11.17 -8.28
C ALA A 112 -19.24 11.78 -9.68
N ALA A 113 -18.07 11.54 -10.28
CA ALA A 113 -17.76 11.99 -11.64
C ALA A 113 -18.66 11.33 -12.71
N ILE A 114 -18.96 10.04 -12.57
CA ILE A 114 -19.87 9.32 -13.47
C ILE A 114 -21.31 9.83 -13.32
N ASP A 115 -21.76 10.08 -12.09
CA ASP A 115 -23.09 10.65 -11.82
C ASP A 115 -23.22 12.08 -12.36
N ALA A 116 -22.16 12.89 -12.29
CA ALA A 116 -22.14 14.20 -12.94
C ALA A 116 -22.30 14.09 -14.47
N ALA A 117 -21.62 13.14 -15.10
CA ALA A 117 -21.73 12.90 -16.54
C ALA A 117 -23.15 12.41 -16.94
N LEU A 118 -23.77 11.54 -16.14
CA LEU A 118 -25.14 11.08 -16.37
C LEU A 118 -26.15 12.23 -16.26
N ARG A 119 -26.03 13.09 -15.25
CA ARG A 119 -26.87 14.29 -15.11
C ARG A 119 -26.76 15.20 -16.33
N ARG A 120 -25.53 15.49 -16.79
CA ARG A 120 -25.33 16.31 -17.98
C ARG A 120 -25.96 15.68 -19.22
N LEU A 121 -25.91 14.36 -19.35
CA LEU A 121 -26.52 13.64 -20.45
C LEU A 121 -28.05 13.70 -20.43
N GLU A 122 -28.67 13.66 -19.24
CA GLU A 122 -30.11 13.88 -19.08
C GLU A 122 -30.53 15.29 -19.49
N ASP A 123 -29.74 16.31 -19.15
CA ASP A 123 -30.00 17.70 -19.56
C ASP A 123 -29.94 17.85 -21.08
N ILE A 124 -28.90 17.30 -21.73
CA ILE A 124 -28.77 17.29 -23.20
C ILE A 124 -29.97 16.59 -23.85
N GLY A 125 -30.40 15.45 -23.30
CA GLY A 125 -31.55 14.70 -23.81
C GLY A 125 -32.88 15.45 -23.71
N ARG A 126 -32.99 16.42 -22.79
CA ARG A 126 -34.17 17.29 -22.65
C ARG A 126 -34.13 18.46 -23.65
N GLU A 127 -32.94 19.00 -23.91
CA GLU A 127 -32.71 20.17 -24.79
C GLU A 127 -32.74 19.79 -26.28
N GLU A 128 -32.14 18.66 -26.69
CA GLU A 128 -31.96 18.28 -28.09
C GLU A 128 -32.73 17.00 -28.46
N LYS A 129 -34.00 17.14 -28.88
CA LYS A 129 -34.84 16.02 -29.31
C LYS A 129 -34.39 15.22 -30.56
N PRO A 130 -33.52 15.69 -31.50
CA PRO A 130 -33.15 14.87 -32.67
C PRO A 130 -32.03 13.84 -32.40
N HIS A 131 -31.26 13.94 -31.29
CA HIS A 131 -30.12 13.05 -30.99
C HIS A 131 -30.46 11.92 -30.00
N SER A 132 -31.74 11.61 -29.82
CA SER A 132 -32.24 10.70 -28.76
C SER A 132 -31.57 9.33 -28.75
N ALA A 133 -31.23 8.76 -29.91
CA ALA A 133 -30.57 7.46 -30.00
C ALA A 133 -29.12 7.48 -29.48
N VAL A 134 -28.35 8.54 -29.80
CA VAL A 134 -26.96 8.68 -29.32
C VAL A 134 -26.95 8.97 -27.82
N VAL A 135 -27.85 9.84 -27.36
CA VAL A 135 -28.03 10.13 -25.92
C VAL A 135 -28.43 8.87 -25.16
N ALA A 136 -29.38 8.09 -25.67
CA ALA A 136 -29.80 6.82 -25.07
C ALA A 136 -28.63 5.82 -25.00
N ARG A 137 -27.87 5.67 -26.10
CA ARG A 137 -26.71 4.77 -26.16
C ARG A 137 -25.61 5.17 -25.18
N MET A 138 -25.30 6.46 -25.09
CA MET A 138 -24.35 6.98 -24.12
C MET A 138 -24.86 6.79 -22.68
N GLY A 139 -26.18 6.90 -22.47
CA GLY A 139 -26.81 6.69 -21.17
C GLY A 139 -26.71 5.24 -20.70
N GLU A 140 -26.85 4.27 -21.61
CA GLU A 140 -26.57 2.85 -21.32
C GLU A 140 -25.10 2.63 -20.92
N LEU A 141 -24.16 3.16 -21.70
CA LEU A 141 -22.72 3.02 -21.44
C LEU A 141 -22.32 3.58 -20.08
N TYR A 142 -22.80 4.78 -19.73
CA TYR A 142 -22.46 5.42 -18.47
C TYR A 142 -23.18 4.78 -17.27
N ARG A 143 -24.40 4.26 -17.44
CA ARG A 143 -25.07 3.46 -16.39
C ARG A 143 -24.31 2.17 -16.11
N ASP A 144 -23.76 1.52 -17.13
CA ASP A 144 -22.91 0.35 -16.94
C ASP A 144 -21.61 0.69 -16.20
N ARG A 145 -20.96 1.76 -16.62
CA ARG A 145 -19.76 2.29 -15.95
C ARG A 145 -20.04 2.64 -14.48
N ARG A 146 -21.22 3.19 -14.18
CA ARG A 146 -21.68 3.49 -12.82
C ARG A 146 -21.82 2.22 -11.98
N ARG A 147 -22.48 1.18 -12.49
CA ARG A 147 -22.61 -0.13 -11.77
C ARG A 147 -21.24 -0.68 -11.37
N ARG A 148 -20.29 -0.70 -12.31
CA ARG A 148 -18.90 -1.16 -12.05
C ARG A 148 -18.14 -0.25 -11.07
N ALA A 149 -18.40 1.06 -11.06
CA ALA A 149 -17.78 1.97 -10.10
C ALA A 149 -18.33 1.79 -8.68
N HIS A 150 -19.64 1.57 -8.53
CA HIS A 150 -20.26 1.27 -7.23
C HIS A 150 -19.84 -0.08 -6.68
N ALA A 151 -19.78 -1.13 -7.51
CA ALA A 151 -19.29 -2.43 -7.08
C ALA A 151 -17.86 -2.34 -6.51
N ARG A 152 -17.00 -1.54 -7.15
CA ARG A 152 -15.65 -1.23 -6.65
C ARG A 152 -15.67 -0.43 -5.35
N LEU A 153 -16.51 0.61 -5.25
CA LEU A 153 -16.62 1.38 -4.03
C LEU A 153 -17.11 0.53 -2.86
N ALA A 154 -18.11 -0.34 -3.07
CA ALA A 154 -18.61 -1.27 -2.06
C ALA A 154 -17.48 -2.18 -1.57
N TRP A 155 -16.72 -2.79 -2.48
CA TRP A 155 -15.55 -3.61 -2.16
C TRP A 155 -14.48 -2.90 -1.34
N VAL A 156 -14.26 -1.61 -1.57
CA VAL A 156 -13.23 -0.83 -0.87
C VAL A 156 -13.77 -0.22 0.43
N ALA A 157 -15.05 0.13 0.48
CA ALA A 157 -15.73 0.68 1.66
C ALA A 157 -15.90 -0.41 2.72
N ASP A 158 -16.45 -1.53 2.30
CA ASP A 158 -16.75 -2.70 3.13
C ASP A 158 -16.26 -3.94 2.35
N PRO A 159 -14.97 -4.29 2.50
CA PRO A 159 -14.47 -5.52 1.91
C PRO A 159 -15.39 -6.67 2.40
N PRO A 160 -15.91 -7.55 1.52
CA PRO A 160 -16.77 -8.67 1.92
C PRO A 160 -16.14 -9.62 2.95
N LEU A 161 -14.86 -9.41 3.23
CA LEU A 161 -14.01 -10.14 4.13
C LEU A 161 -13.73 -9.19 5.29
N ASP A 162 -14.47 -9.37 6.39
CA ASP A 162 -14.14 -8.77 7.67
C ASP A 162 -12.69 -9.16 7.94
N GLY A 163 -11.75 -8.20 7.82
CA GLY A 163 -10.30 -8.41 7.64
C GLY A 163 -9.56 -9.01 8.85
N ARG A 164 -10.23 -9.89 9.59
CA ARG A 164 -9.74 -10.67 10.73
C ARG A 164 -9.66 -12.16 10.45
N ASP A 165 -10.28 -12.66 9.37
CA ASP A 165 -10.21 -14.09 9.03
C ASP A 165 -9.34 -14.36 7.80
N GLU A 166 -8.11 -14.79 8.06
CA GLU A 166 -7.08 -15.13 7.08
C GLU A 166 -7.56 -16.27 6.15
N GLU A 167 -8.38 -17.20 6.68
CA GLU A 167 -8.94 -18.32 5.93
C GLU A 167 -9.90 -17.86 4.83
N THR A 168 -10.76 -16.87 5.12
CA THR A 168 -11.72 -16.35 4.15
C THR A 168 -11.03 -15.52 3.05
N ILE A 169 -9.94 -14.81 3.37
CA ILE A 169 -9.12 -14.10 2.38
C ILE A 169 -8.47 -15.08 1.40
N GLU A 170 -7.89 -16.16 1.91
CA GLU A 170 -7.30 -17.19 1.07
C GLU A 170 -8.36 -17.89 0.21
N ALA A 171 -9.51 -18.23 0.78
CA ALA A 171 -10.62 -18.87 0.07
C ALA A 171 -11.11 -18.01 -1.09
N PHE A 172 -11.28 -16.70 -0.87
CA PHE A 172 -11.61 -15.75 -1.92
C PHE A 172 -10.56 -15.70 -3.02
N GLY A 173 -9.27 -15.60 -2.65
CA GLY A 173 -8.16 -15.59 -3.60
C GLY A 173 -8.06 -16.88 -4.41
N ARG A 174 -8.37 -18.04 -3.83
CA ARG A 174 -8.45 -19.33 -4.53
C ARG A 174 -9.62 -19.35 -5.52
N LEU A 175 -10.82 -18.98 -5.09
CA LEU A 175 -12.02 -19.00 -5.93
C LEU A 175 -11.88 -18.05 -7.12
N ARG A 176 -11.35 -16.84 -6.90
CA ARG A 176 -11.18 -15.86 -7.99
C ARG A 176 -10.15 -16.32 -9.03
N ARG A 177 -9.05 -16.93 -8.60
CA ARG A 177 -8.08 -17.54 -9.53
C ARG A 177 -8.73 -18.62 -10.39
N ALA A 178 -9.48 -19.53 -9.77
CA ALA A 178 -10.21 -20.56 -10.50
C ALA A 178 -11.20 -20.00 -11.54
N LEU A 179 -11.90 -18.91 -11.20
CA LEU A 179 -12.79 -18.23 -12.16
C LEU A 179 -12.03 -17.56 -13.31
N LEU A 180 -10.93 -16.86 -13.02
CA LEU A 180 -10.10 -16.23 -14.06
C LEU A 180 -9.47 -17.28 -14.99
N ASP A 181 -9.04 -18.42 -14.45
CA ASP A 181 -8.50 -19.52 -15.24
C ASP A 181 -9.56 -20.11 -16.19
N ALA A 182 -10.79 -20.27 -15.72
CA ALA A 182 -11.91 -20.69 -16.56
C ALA A 182 -12.23 -19.68 -17.68
N GLU A 183 -12.22 -18.38 -17.37
CA GLU A 183 -12.40 -17.31 -18.37
C GLU A 183 -11.28 -17.35 -19.43
N ARG A 184 -10.02 -17.53 -19.01
CA ARG A 184 -8.87 -17.66 -19.91
C ARG A 184 -8.99 -18.87 -20.83
N GLU A 185 -9.42 -20.01 -20.30
CA GLU A 185 -9.62 -21.24 -21.07
C GLU A 185 -10.66 -21.05 -22.19
N GLU A 186 -11.78 -20.37 -21.90
CA GLU A 186 -12.78 -20.04 -22.91
C GLU A 186 -12.24 -19.10 -23.99
N LEU A 187 -11.46 -18.08 -23.63
CA LEU A 187 -10.83 -17.20 -24.62
C LEU A 187 -9.90 -17.98 -25.56
N VAL A 188 -9.16 -18.96 -25.03
CA VAL A 188 -8.32 -19.85 -25.84
C VAL A 188 -9.18 -20.70 -26.79
N ARG A 189 -10.28 -21.31 -26.31
CA ARG A 189 -11.22 -22.06 -27.16
C ARG A 189 -11.75 -21.22 -28.31
N TRP A 190 -12.10 -19.96 -28.05
CA TRP A 190 -12.63 -19.06 -29.07
C TRP A 190 -11.56 -18.66 -30.10
N ARG A 191 -10.32 -18.46 -29.68
CA ARG A 191 -9.18 -18.21 -30.56
C ARG A 191 -8.90 -19.42 -31.45
N ASP A 192 -8.80 -20.60 -30.85
CA ASP A 192 -8.45 -21.84 -31.56
C ASP A 192 -9.58 -22.28 -32.51
N GLY A 193 -10.83 -21.95 -32.18
CA GLY A 193 -11.98 -22.11 -33.06
C GLY A 193 -12.14 -21.03 -34.13
N GLY A 194 -11.20 -20.08 -34.24
CA GLY A 194 -11.22 -19.00 -35.23
C GLY A 194 -12.35 -17.98 -35.06
N ARG A 195 -13.01 -17.94 -33.90
CA ARG A 195 -14.14 -17.02 -33.63
C ARG A 195 -13.67 -15.61 -33.25
N ILE A 196 -12.44 -15.48 -32.76
CA ILE A 196 -11.81 -14.20 -32.43
C ILE A 196 -10.42 -14.13 -33.07
N THR A 197 -10.00 -12.92 -33.41
CA THR A 197 -8.65 -12.69 -33.92
C THR A 197 -7.63 -12.77 -32.78
N ASP A 198 -6.37 -13.02 -33.12
CA ASP A 198 -5.26 -12.99 -32.16
C ASP A 198 -5.07 -11.60 -31.52
N ALA A 199 -5.46 -10.54 -32.23
CA ALA A 199 -5.49 -9.17 -31.68
C ALA A 199 -6.60 -8.99 -30.63
N ASP A 200 -7.80 -9.52 -30.90
CA ASP A 200 -8.93 -9.48 -29.95
C ASP A 200 -8.65 -10.34 -28.71
N PHE A 201 -8.07 -11.52 -28.90
CA PHE A 201 -7.60 -12.38 -27.82
C PHE A 201 -6.61 -11.65 -26.90
N ARG A 202 -5.56 -11.03 -27.46
CA ARG A 202 -4.60 -10.23 -26.68
C ARG A 202 -5.23 -9.04 -25.97
N ARG A 203 -6.30 -8.46 -26.52
CA ARG A 203 -7.02 -7.36 -25.87
C ARG A 203 -7.80 -7.88 -24.67
N LEU A 204 -8.56 -8.96 -24.84
CA LEU A 204 -9.36 -9.57 -23.77
C LEU A 204 -8.46 -10.13 -22.64
N GLN A 205 -7.34 -10.76 -22.98
CA GLN A 205 -6.33 -11.17 -21.99
C GLN A 205 -5.80 -10.00 -21.15
N ARG A 206 -5.46 -8.87 -21.79
CA ARG A 206 -5.02 -7.67 -21.06
C ARG A 206 -6.10 -7.09 -20.15
N GLU A 207 -7.37 -7.22 -20.54
CA GLU A 207 -8.48 -6.80 -19.68
C GLU A 207 -8.58 -7.71 -18.43
N LEU A 208 -8.43 -9.03 -18.58
CA LEU A 208 -8.37 -9.97 -17.45
C LEU A 208 -7.15 -9.74 -16.55
N ASP A 209 -5.97 -9.51 -17.13
CA ASP A 209 -4.75 -9.24 -16.37
C ASP A 209 -4.85 -7.93 -15.59
N HIS A 210 -5.55 -6.92 -16.13
CA HIS A 210 -5.84 -5.69 -15.41
C HIS A 210 -6.76 -5.91 -14.22
N GLU A 211 -7.73 -6.83 -14.34
CA GLU A 211 -8.58 -7.24 -13.23
C GLU A 211 -7.81 -8.03 -12.15
N GLU A 212 -6.86 -8.88 -12.54
CA GLU A 212 -6.02 -9.66 -11.62
C GLU A 212 -5.01 -8.77 -10.87
N GLY A 213 -4.35 -7.86 -11.57
CA GLY A 213 -3.33 -6.96 -10.99
C GLY A 213 -3.88 -6.09 -9.84
N MET A 214 -5.16 -5.74 -9.88
CA MET A 214 -5.81 -4.97 -8.80
C MET A 214 -5.98 -5.77 -7.49
N LEU A 215 -5.96 -7.10 -7.53
CA LEU A 215 -6.13 -7.96 -6.35
C LEU A 215 -4.79 -8.24 -5.65
N SER A 216 -3.71 -8.39 -6.41
CA SER A 216 -2.36 -8.63 -5.88
C SER A 216 -1.87 -7.50 -4.94
N LEU A 217 -2.36 -6.27 -5.16
CA LEU A 217 -2.03 -5.09 -4.33
C LEU A 217 -2.77 -5.04 -2.98
N THR A 218 -3.65 -6.00 -2.70
CA THR A 218 -4.45 -6.06 -1.46
C THR A 218 -4.00 -7.22 -0.55
N GLY A 219 -3.29 -8.23 -1.08
CA GLY A 219 -2.78 -9.39 -0.32
C GLY A 219 -1.30 -9.33 0.06
N GLY A 220 -0.59 -8.25 -0.26
CA GLY A 220 0.80 -8.05 0.16
C GLY A 220 0.86 -7.51 1.59
N HIS A 221 1.01 -8.42 2.55
CA HIS A 221 1.38 -8.09 3.93
C HIS A 221 2.86 -7.73 4.06
#